data_AF-A0A530GHH3-F1
#
_entry.id   AF-A0A530GHH3-F1
#
_cell.length_a   1.000
_cell.length_b   1.000
_cell.length_c   1.000
_cell.angle_alpha   90.00
_cell.angle_beta   90.00
_cell.angle_gamma   90.00
#
_symmetry.space_group_name_H-M   'P 1'
#
loop_
_entity.id
_entity.type
_entity.pdbx_description
1 polymer ?
#
loop_
_entity_poly.entity_id
_entity_poly.type
_entity_poly.pdbx_seq_one_letter_code
_entity_poly.pdbx_strand_id
1 'polypeptide(L)' 'MHHAAYVFDAYGTLFDVHAAVRRHAGEIGPDGQLLSDIWRAKQLEYS' A
#
# COMPACT_ATOMS: atom_id res chain seq x y z
N MET A 1 -32.34 -3.02 -4.21
CA MET A 1 -31.55 -2.36 -5.27
C MET A 1 -30.45 -3.34 -5.67
N HIS A 2 -30.36 -3.72 -6.96
CA HIS A 2 -29.32 -4.61 -7.47
C HIS A 2 -28.41 -3.79 -8.38
N HIS A 3 -27.10 -3.84 -8.15
CA HIS A 3 -26.12 -3.14 -8.99
C HIS A 3 -25.50 -4.14 -9.97
N ALA A 4 -25.33 -3.72 -11.24
CA ALA A 4 -24.80 -4.58 -12.30
C ALA A 4 -23.27 -4.72 -12.26
N ALA A 5 -22.56 -3.83 -11.57
CA ALA A 5 -21.12 -3.87 -11.41
C ALA A 5 -20.68 -3.13 -10.14
N TYR A 6 -19.49 -3.49 -9.67
CA TYR A 6 -18.80 -2.84 -8.56
C TYR A 6 -17.36 -2.56 -8.99
N VAL A 7 -16.88 -1.35 -8.68
CA VAL A 7 -15.53 -0.89 -9.02
C VAL A 7 -14.83 -0.50 -7.73
N PHE A 8 -13.58 -0.94 -7.58
CA PHE A 8 -12.75 -0.69 -6.41
C PHE A 8 -11.42 -0.12 -6.86
N ASP A 9 -10.84 0.73 -6.01
CA ASP A 9 -9.44 1.09 -6.16
C ASP A 9 -8.55 -0.15 -5.98
N ALA A 10 -7.40 -0.19 -6.65
CA ALA A 10 -6.50 -1.33 -6.56
C ALA A 10 -5.65 -1.27 -5.28
N TYR A 11 -4.96 -0.16 -5.02
CA TYR A 11 -3.87 -0.09 -4.05
C TYR A 11 -4.31 0.61 -2.76
N GLY A 12 -4.48 -0.17 -1.70
CA GLY A 12 -5.05 0.27 -0.42
C GLY A 12 -6.50 -0.17 -0.24
N THR A 13 -7.13 -0.76 -1.26
CA THR A 13 -8.45 -1.42 -1.16
C THR A 13 -8.35 -2.91 -1.46
N LEU A 14 -7.88 -3.31 -2.64
CA LEU A 14 -7.72 -4.73 -2.99
C LEU A 14 -6.31 -5.26 -2.66
N PHE A 15 -5.29 -4.42 -2.85
CA PHE A 15 -3.88 -4.76 -2.60
C PHE A 15 -3.33 -3.98 -1.42
N ASP A 16 -2.58 -4.67 -0.57
CA ASP A 16 -1.92 -4.08 0.58
C ASP A 16 -0.60 -3.40 0.17
N VAL A 17 -0.57 -2.08 0.36
CA VAL A 17 0.55 -1.21 -0.03
C VAL A 17 1.81 -1.44 0.82
N HIS A 18 1.70 -2.05 1.99
CA HIS A 18 2.82 -2.34 2.88
C HIS A 18 3.41 -3.75 2.66
N ALA A 19 2.79 -4.57 1.80
CA ALA A 19 3.17 -5.97 1.62
C ALA A 19 4.64 -6.15 1.18
N ALA A 20 5.14 -5.27 0.32
CA ALA A 20 6.52 -5.34 -0.17
C ALA A 20 7.52 -5.10 0.97
N VAL A 21 7.34 -4.04 1.75
CA VAL A 21 8.21 -3.74 2.89
C VAL A 21 8.15 -4.85 3.93
N ARG A 22 6.95 -5.36 4.26
CA ARG A 22 6.82 -6.47 5.22
C ARG A 22 7.55 -7.72 4.76
N ARG A 23 7.49 -8.05 3.47
CA ARG A 23 8.21 -9.20 2.90
C ARG A 23 9.72 -9.10 3.09
N HIS A 24 10.26 -7.89 3.08
CA HIS A 24 11.70 -7.62 3.17
C HIS A 24 12.12 -7.00 4.51
N ALA A 25 11.27 -7.09 5.55
CA ALA A 25 11.50 -6.43 6.83
C ALA A 25 12.84 -6.82 7.49
N GLY A 26 13.28 -8.07 7.32
CA GLY A 26 14.57 -8.54 7.84
C GLY A 26 15.80 -7.87 7.22
N GLU A 27 15.71 -7.47 5.94
CA GLU A 27 16.78 -6.77 5.23
C GLU A 27 16.72 -5.26 5.44
N ILE A 28 15.51 -4.70 5.56
CA ILE A 28 15.28 -3.26 5.72
C ILE A 28 15.61 -2.80 7.15
N GLY A 29 15.42 -3.67 8.14
CA GLY A 29 15.68 -3.35 9.54
C GLY A 29 14.53 -2.58 10.22
N PRO A 30 14.80 -1.99 11.41
CA PRO A 30 13.76 -1.50 12.31
C PRO A 30 12.91 -0.36 11.75
N ASP A 31 13.46 0.41 10.79
CA ASP A 31 12.79 1.58 10.21
C ASP A 31 11.87 1.22 9.04
N GLY A 32 11.66 -0.07 8.75
CA GLY A 32 10.87 -0.51 7.60
C GLY A 32 9.44 0.04 7.58
N GLN A 33 8.77 0.10 8.73
CA GLN A 33 7.42 0.67 8.78
C GLN A 33 7.42 2.16 8.39
N LEU A 34 8.34 2.94 8.96
CA LEU A 34 8.49 4.37 8.64
C LEU A 34 8.78 4.59 7.15
N LEU A 35 9.66 3.76 6.57
CA LEU A 35 9.94 3.76 5.13
C LEU A 35 8.66 3.53 4.30
N SER A 36 7.87 2.52 4.68
CA SER A 36 6.64 2.18 3.96
C SER A 36 5.62 3.30 4.00
N ASP A 37 5.50 3.99 5.14
CA ASP A 37 4.55 5.08 5.33
C ASP A 37 4.95 6.31 4.50
N ILE A 38 6.22 6.69 4.52
CA ILE A 38 6.75 7.80 3.70
C ILE A 38 6.58 7.48 2.22
N TRP A 39 6.91 6.25 1.80
CA TRP A 39 6.78 5.85 0.40
C TRP A 39 5.33 5.95 -0.08
N ARG A 40 4.37 5.45 0.71
CA ARG A 40 2.95 5.56 0.36
C ARG A 40 2.47 7.03 0.32
N ALA A 41 2.89 7.85 1.27
CA ALA A 41 2.55 9.28 1.26
C ALA A 41 3.06 9.96 -0.02
N LYS A 42 4.31 9.72 -0.40
CA LYS A 42 4.91 10.26 -1.63
C LYS A 42 4.22 9.74 -2.89
N GLN A 43 3.85 8.45 -2.92
CA GLN A 43 3.11 7.89 -4.05
C GLN A 43 1.79 8.64 -4.30
N LEU A 44 1.06 9.00 -3.23
CA LEU A 44 -0.21 9.72 -3.32
C LEU A 44 -0.04 11.20 -3.69
N GLU A 45 1.07 11.84 -3.30
CA GLU A 45 1.35 13.25 -3.63
C GLU A 45 1.64 13.47 -5.13
N TYR A 46 2.17 12.45 -5.82
CA TYR A 46 2.63 12.56 -7.22
C TYR A 46 1.81 11.75 -8.23
N SER A 47 0.68 11.16 -7.83
CA SER A 47 -0.27 10.46 -8.70
C SER A 47 -1.54 11.29 -8.89
#